data_AF-A0AAU7AYW6-F1
#
_entry.id   AF-A0AAU7AYW6-F1
#
_cell.length_a   1.000
_cell.length_b   1.000
_cell.length_c   1.000
_cell.angle_alpha   90.00
_cell.angle_beta   90.00
_cell.angle_gamma   90.00
#
_symmetry.space_group_name_H-M   'P 1'
#
loop_
_entity.id
_entity.type
_entity.pdbx_description
1 polymer ?
#
loop_
_entity_poly.entity_id
_entity_poly.type
_entity_poly.pdbx_seq_one_letter_code
_entity_poly.pdbx_strand_id
1 'polypeptide(L)'
;MIGARDDRGEITLPGLLVASALSLILMTAVLSSFENAQSQSTQLTARNGNQQTARQASDNLAAALRNLASPTPDQPQAIDRAGAYDLVFQDVDPAGPNNGQNLTNVRRGRWCLAGDGTLYSQRQTWTTAAVPPVPSATACPGTGWSQTSVAVARLTNLAGTPRPLFSYDAGVLTDIAGVHVDMYVDEDPSRAPPEARLVTGVFLRNQNRRPTALFTAAATAQGIVLNASASTDPEGQPLRYTWLDGTTVVDDGITTTYKVTAGTWHTMSVRVQDPAGLISTSAAQAVRG
;
A
#
# COMPACT_ATOMS: atom_id res chain seq x y z
N MET A 1 36.04 -55.84 -28.61
CA MET A 1 36.96 -56.35 -27.56
C MET A 1 38.37 -56.12 -28.04
N ILE A 2 39.03 -55.03 -27.61
CA ILE A 2 40.47 -54.84 -27.84
C ILE A 2 41.07 -54.82 -26.44
N GLY A 3 41.74 -55.91 -26.06
CA GLY A 3 42.33 -56.10 -24.74
C GLY A 3 43.50 -55.14 -24.55
N ALA A 4 43.38 -54.24 -23.57
CA ALA A 4 44.42 -53.28 -23.19
C ALA A 4 45.51 -53.90 -22.28
N ARG A 5 45.70 -55.23 -22.33
CA ARG A 5 46.63 -55.97 -21.49
C ARG A 5 47.42 -56.96 -22.34
N ASP A 6 48.75 -56.90 -22.21
CA ASP A 6 49.68 -57.91 -22.74
C ASP A 6 49.55 -59.22 -21.93
N ASP A 7 50.04 -60.34 -22.46
CA ASP A 7 49.96 -61.70 -21.88
C ASP A 7 50.64 -61.83 -20.49
N ARG A 8 51.27 -60.75 -20.00
CA ARG A 8 51.87 -60.59 -18.66
C ARG A 8 51.06 -59.70 -17.69
N GLY A 9 49.92 -59.17 -18.11
CA GLY A 9 49.05 -58.32 -17.29
C GLY A 9 49.49 -56.84 -17.17
N GLU A 10 50.56 -56.44 -17.85
CA GLU A 10 51.08 -55.07 -17.86
C GLU A 10 50.36 -54.19 -18.90
N ILE A 11 50.11 -52.93 -18.54
CA ILE A 11 49.41 -51.95 -19.39
C ILE A 11 50.36 -51.49 -20.49
N THR A 12 49.97 -51.65 -21.75
CA THR A 12 50.78 -51.18 -22.88
C THR A 12 50.80 -49.64 -22.93
N LEU A 13 51.88 -49.05 -23.43
CA LEU A 13 52.02 -47.59 -23.63
C LEU A 13 50.78 -46.93 -24.30
N PRO A 14 50.19 -47.53 -25.36
CA PRO A 14 48.93 -47.05 -25.93
C PRO A 14 47.73 -47.12 -24.96
N GLY A 15 47.64 -48.17 -24.13
CA GLY A 15 46.60 -48.29 -23.10
C GLY A 15 46.72 -47.23 -22.00
N LEU A 16 47.95 -46.84 -21.65
CA LEU A 16 48.22 -45.79 -20.65
C LEU A 16 47.88 -44.39 -21.18
N LEU A 17 48.13 -44.13 -22.47
CA LEU A 17 47.72 -42.90 -23.17
C LEU A 17 46.19 -42.79 -23.31
N VAL A 18 45.49 -43.90 -23.57
CA VAL A 18 44.02 -43.90 -23.60
C VAL A 18 43.43 -43.68 -22.21
N ALA A 19 44.00 -44.30 -21.17
CA ALA A 19 43.55 -44.11 -19.79
C ALA A 19 43.74 -42.67 -19.30
N SER A 20 44.88 -42.03 -19.62
CA SER A 20 45.12 -40.62 -19.27
C SER A 20 44.20 -39.67 -20.03
N ALA A 21 43.94 -39.91 -21.32
CA ALA A 21 42.99 -39.13 -22.12
C ALA A 21 41.55 -39.23 -21.58
N LEU A 22 41.10 -40.45 -21.22
CA LEU A 22 39.79 -40.66 -20.61
C LEU A 22 39.69 -40.00 -19.22
N SER A 23 40.75 -40.06 -18.42
CA SER A 23 40.82 -39.40 -17.11
C SER A 23 40.71 -37.87 -17.23
N LEU A 24 41.41 -37.27 -18.21
CA LEU A 24 41.30 -35.83 -18.52
C LEU A 24 39.87 -35.44 -18.93
N ILE A 25 39.24 -36.22 -19.81
CA ILE A 25 37.86 -35.96 -20.23
C ILE A 25 36.91 -36.05 -19.04
N LEU A 26 37.03 -37.10 -18.21
CA LEU A 26 36.23 -37.25 -16.99
C LEU A 26 36.45 -36.09 -16.02
N MET A 27 37.70 -35.67 -15.82
CA MET A 27 38.02 -34.55 -14.94
C MET A 27 37.43 -33.24 -15.47
N THR A 28 37.50 -32.97 -16.77
CA THR A 28 36.86 -31.79 -17.38
C THR A 28 35.33 -31.82 -17.26
N ALA A 29 34.70 -32.99 -17.43
CA ALA A 29 33.26 -33.15 -17.24
C ALA A 29 32.85 -32.89 -15.78
N VAL A 30 33.60 -33.43 -14.81
CA VAL A 30 33.35 -33.21 -13.39
C VAL A 30 33.55 -31.75 -13.00
N LEU A 31 34.63 -31.10 -13.44
CA LEU A 31 34.87 -29.67 -13.21
C LEU A 31 33.73 -28.80 -13.75
N SER A 32 33.32 -29.02 -15.01
CA SER A 32 32.20 -28.28 -15.60
C SER A 32 30.87 -28.54 -14.87
N SER A 33 30.62 -29.76 -14.40
CA SER A 33 29.43 -30.07 -13.61
C SER A 33 29.45 -29.37 -12.25
N PHE A 34 30.63 -29.24 -11.64
CA PHE A 34 30.82 -28.60 -10.35
C PHE A 34 30.66 -27.07 -10.45
N GLU A 35 31.22 -26.44 -11.48
CA GLU A 35 31.01 -25.01 -11.76
C GLU A 35 29.54 -24.68 -12.04
N ASN A 36 28.84 -25.54 -12.78
CA ASN A 36 27.40 -25.43 -12.99
C ASN A 36 26.62 -25.57 -11.67
N ALA A 37 27.00 -26.54 -10.82
CA ALA A 37 26.37 -26.71 -9.51
C ALA A 37 26.62 -25.51 -8.58
N GLN A 38 27.85 -24.97 -8.57
CA GLN A 38 28.21 -23.81 -7.76
C GLN A 38 27.48 -22.55 -8.20
N SER A 39 27.43 -22.29 -9.52
CA SER A 39 26.68 -21.15 -10.06
C SER A 39 25.16 -21.26 -9.83
N GLN A 40 24.59 -22.46 -9.95
CA GLN A 40 23.19 -22.71 -9.58
C GLN A 40 22.92 -22.45 -8.09
N SER A 41 23.81 -22.89 -7.20
CA SER A 41 23.69 -22.65 -5.76
C SER A 41 23.72 -21.16 -5.41
N THR A 42 24.62 -20.39 -6.04
CA THR A 42 24.68 -18.93 -5.86
C THR A 42 23.40 -18.25 -6.35
N GLN A 43 22.87 -18.66 -7.52
CA GLN A 43 21.62 -18.12 -8.06
C GLN A 43 20.42 -18.42 -7.16
N LEU A 44 20.31 -19.66 -6.64
CA LEU A 44 19.24 -20.04 -5.72
C LEU A 44 19.31 -19.24 -4.41
N THR A 45 20.52 -19.01 -3.89
CA THR A 45 20.73 -18.22 -2.66
C THR A 45 20.34 -16.77 -2.87
N ALA A 46 20.77 -16.16 -3.97
CA ALA A 46 20.42 -14.79 -4.31
C ALA A 46 18.90 -14.62 -4.50
N ARG A 47 18.25 -15.60 -5.14
CA ARG A 47 16.80 -15.58 -5.39
C ARG A 47 16.00 -15.66 -4.11
N ASN A 48 16.36 -16.58 -3.22
CA ASN A 48 15.75 -16.70 -1.90
C ASN A 48 15.97 -15.42 -1.08
N GLY A 49 17.16 -14.82 -1.16
CA GLY A 49 17.47 -13.54 -0.52
C GLY A 49 16.61 -12.38 -1.04
N ASN A 50 16.41 -12.27 -2.35
CA ASN A 50 15.57 -11.23 -2.95
C ASN A 50 14.10 -11.40 -2.56
N GLN A 51 13.57 -12.63 -2.58
CA GLN A 51 12.20 -12.90 -2.12
C GLN A 51 12.02 -12.59 -0.63
N GLN A 52 13.00 -12.92 0.22
CA GLN A 52 12.95 -12.60 1.64
C GLN A 52 12.99 -11.10 1.89
N THR A 53 13.84 -10.37 1.16
CA THR A 53 13.90 -8.90 1.18
C THR A 53 12.56 -8.30 0.77
N ALA A 54 11.91 -8.82 -0.28
CA ALA A 54 10.59 -8.38 -0.69
C ALA A 54 9.50 -8.63 0.37
N ARG A 55 9.53 -9.79 1.04
CA ARG A 55 8.62 -10.07 2.17
C ARG A 55 8.83 -9.07 3.31
N GLN A 56 10.08 -8.87 3.73
CA GLN A 56 10.40 -7.93 4.80
C GLN A 56 9.99 -6.49 4.45
N ALA A 57 10.22 -6.07 3.21
CA ALA A 57 9.80 -4.76 2.72
C ALA A 57 8.26 -4.60 2.73
N SER A 58 7.55 -5.63 2.26
CA SER A 58 6.09 -5.70 2.32
C SER A 58 5.57 -5.62 3.75
N ASP A 59 6.18 -6.33 4.70
CA ASP A 59 5.80 -6.31 6.11
C ASP A 59 6.05 -4.94 6.74
N ASN A 60 7.18 -4.30 6.43
CA ASN A 60 7.51 -2.96 6.89
C ASN A 60 6.53 -1.91 6.35
N LEU A 61 6.19 -1.99 5.06
CA LEU A 61 5.17 -1.14 4.44
C LEU A 61 3.81 -1.37 5.09
N ALA A 62 3.41 -2.63 5.30
CA ALA A 62 2.14 -2.97 5.93
C ALA A 62 2.06 -2.48 7.38
N ALA A 63 3.15 -2.58 8.14
CA ALA A 63 3.21 -2.02 9.49
C ALA A 63 3.06 -0.49 9.48
N ALA A 64 3.74 0.20 8.57
CA ALA A 64 3.63 1.65 8.42
C ALA A 64 2.21 2.08 8.03
N LEU A 65 1.57 1.38 7.09
CA LEU A 65 0.18 1.63 6.69
C LEU A 65 -0.83 1.35 7.80
N ARG A 66 -0.58 0.35 8.67
CA ARG A 66 -1.42 0.11 9.86
C ARG A 66 -1.23 1.19 10.93
N ASN A 67 -0.07 1.84 10.96
CA ASN A 67 0.26 2.95 11.87
C ASN A 67 0.05 4.31 11.19
N LEU A 68 -0.89 4.40 10.26
CA LEU A 68 -1.25 5.64 9.58
C LEU A 68 -1.52 6.73 10.62
N ALA A 69 -0.96 7.92 10.40
CA ALA A 69 -1.34 9.10 11.16
C ALA A 69 -2.77 9.46 10.75
N SER A 70 -3.75 8.91 11.48
CA SER A 70 -5.18 9.06 11.21
C SER A 70 -5.50 10.50 10.83
N PRO A 71 -6.35 10.71 9.81
CA PRO A 71 -6.75 12.06 9.50
C PRO A 71 -7.57 12.63 10.66
N THR A 72 -7.05 13.68 11.30
CA THR A 72 -7.76 14.46 12.31
C THR A 72 -8.53 15.61 11.64
N PRO A 73 -9.45 16.31 12.34
CA PRO A 73 -10.03 17.54 11.82
C PRO A 73 -8.99 18.57 11.34
N ASP A 74 -7.79 18.55 11.93
CA ASP A 74 -6.67 19.43 11.59
C ASP A 74 -5.77 18.87 10.47
N GLN A 75 -5.84 17.56 10.19
CA GLN A 75 -5.09 16.89 9.13
C GLN A 75 -5.98 15.87 8.42
N PRO A 76 -6.90 16.28 7.55
CA PRO A 76 -7.96 15.43 7.03
C PRO A 76 -7.50 14.34 6.05
N GLN A 77 -6.21 14.25 5.73
CA GLN A 77 -5.69 13.34 4.71
C GLN A 77 -4.33 12.76 5.12
N ALA A 78 -4.32 11.48 5.47
CA ALA A 78 -3.12 10.75 5.84
C ALA A 78 -2.34 10.20 4.62
N ILE A 79 -3.01 10.03 3.48
CA ILE A 79 -2.39 9.59 2.23
C ILE A 79 -2.20 10.82 1.32
N ASP A 80 -0.97 11.29 1.16
CA ASP A 80 -0.68 12.43 0.28
C ASP A 80 -0.72 12.04 -1.22
N ARG A 81 -0.42 10.78 -1.56
CA ARG A 81 -0.40 10.28 -2.94
C ARG A 81 -0.72 8.79 -3.03
N ALA A 82 -1.61 8.41 -3.95
CA ALA A 82 -1.97 7.03 -4.24
C ALA A 82 -1.78 6.71 -5.74
N GLY A 83 -0.54 6.51 -6.18
CA GLY A 83 -0.20 6.11 -7.55
C GLY A 83 0.11 4.62 -7.63
N ALA A 84 -0.13 4.01 -8.80
CA ALA A 84 0.15 2.59 -9.05
C ALA A 84 1.59 2.15 -8.75
N TYR A 85 2.54 3.09 -8.73
CA TYR A 85 3.97 2.87 -8.51
C TYR A 85 4.58 3.85 -7.51
N ASP A 86 3.78 4.73 -6.91
CA ASP A 86 4.26 5.78 -6.02
C ASP A 86 3.20 6.12 -4.98
N LEU A 87 3.45 5.67 -3.75
CA LEU A 87 2.57 5.81 -2.61
C LEU A 87 3.25 6.71 -1.58
N VAL A 88 2.57 7.78 -1.17
CA VAL A 88 3.04 8.71 -0.13
C VAL A 88 1.97 8.81 0.95
N PHE A 89 2.36 8.61 2.20
CA PHE A 89 1.47 8.67 3.34
C PHE A 89 2.21 9.10 4.61
N GLN A 90 1.44 9.48 5.62
CA GLN A 90 1.92 9.83 6.94
C GLN A 90 1.70 8.68 7.91
N ASP A 91 2.73 8.36 8.67
CA ASP A 91 2.69 7.38 9.76
C ASP A 91 3.25 8.00 11.05
N VAL A 92 2.95 7.39 12.19
CA VAL A 92 3.53 7.78 13.48
C VAL A 92 4.80 6.97 13.72
N ASP A 93 5.90 7.65 14.03
CA ASP A 93 7.17 6.98 14.34
C ASP A 93 7.09 6.28 15.72
N PRO A 94 7.19 4.94 15.78
CA PRO A 94 7.15 4.22 17.05
C PRO A 94 8.42 4.43 17.90
N ALA A 95 9.52 4.93 17.32
CA ALA A 95 10.79 5.12 18.05
C ALA A 95 10.76 6.27 19.08
N GLY A 96 9.63 6.97 19.22
CA GLY A 96 9.45 8.02 20.22
C GLY A 96 9.85 9.40 19.72
N PRO A 97 9.86 10.41 20.61
CA PRO A 97 9.76 11.79 20.18
C PRO A 97 10.82 12.21 19.18
N ASN A 98 10.39 12.71 18.02
CA ASN A 98 11.26 13.52 17.19
C ASN A 98 11.65 14.74 18.05
N ASN A 99 12.94 14.87 18.40
CA ASN A 99 13.43 15.98 19.21
C ASN A 99 12.88 17.32 18.67
N GLY A 100 11.95 17.98 19.36
CA GLY A 100 11.35 19.24 18.90
C GLY A 100 9.85 19.42 19.21
N GLN A 101 9.19 20.20 18.36
CA GLN A 101 7.78 20.60 18.46
C GLN A 101 6.79 19.66 17.73
N ASN A 102 7.30 18.63 17.03
CA ASN A 102 6.48 17.56 16.45
C ASN A 102 6.07 16.57 17.57
N LEU A 103 5.13 16.99 18.42
CA LEU A 103 4.74 16.24 19.62
C LEU A 103 4.05 14.91 19.34
N THR A 104 3.48 14.75 18.14
CA THR A 104 2.75 13.55 17.72
C THR A 104 3.63 12.54 16.99
N ASN A 105 4.91 12.86 16.74
CA ASN A 105 5.87 12.01 16.03
C ASN A 105 5.43 11.58 14.64
N VAL A 106 4.59 12.39 14.00
CA VAL A 106 4.19 12.13 12.63
C VAL A 106 5.42 12.31 11.75
N ARG A 107 5.60 11.37 10.84
CA ARG A 107 6.57 11.45 9.74
C ARG A 107 5.85 11.09 8.45
N ARG A 108 6.54 11.26 7.32
CA ARG A 108 6.01 10.92 6.01
C ARG A 108 6.87 9.83 5.38
N GLY A 109 6.23 8.76 4.94
CA GLY A 109 6.83 7.68 4.16
C GLY A 109 6.45 7.80 2.69
N ARG A 110 7.39 7.45 1.81
CA ARG A 110 7.16 7.27 0.38
C ARG A 110 7.73 5.93 -0.08
N TRP A 111 6.94 5.23 -0.87
CA TRP A 111 7.33 4.00 -1.52
C TRP A 111 7.14 4.17 -3.01
N CYS A 112 8.24 4.21 -3.76
CA CYS A 112 8.19 4.43 -5.19
C CYS A 112 9.00 3.37 -5.94
N LEU A 113 8.47 2.89 -7.05
CA LEU A 113 9.13 1.96 -7.95
C LEU A 113 9.80 2.73 -9.10
N ALA A 114 11.11 2.59 -9.21
CA ALA A 114 11.88 3.15 -10.31
C ALA A 114 11.83 2.26 -11.56
N GLY A 115 12.11 2.84 -12.73
CA GLY A 115 12.01 2.15 -14.02
C GLY A 115 13.00 0.99 -14.21
N ASP A 116 14.03 0.91 -13.37
CA ASP A 116 14.99 -0.20 -13.30
C ASP A 116 14.50 -1.40 -12.46
N GLY A 117 13.30 -1.30 -11.89
CA GLY A 117 12.74 -2.33 -11.00
C GLY A 117 13.16 -2.17 -9.54
N THR A 118 13.83 -1.07 -9.17
CA THR A 118 14.21 -0.82 -7.78
C THR A 118 13.07 -0.13 -7.01
N LEU A 119 12.58 -0.75 -5.95
CA LEU A 119 11.64 -0.15 -5.01
C LEU A 119 12.41 0.62 -3.94
N TYR A 120 12.19 1.93 -3.90
CA TYR A 120 12.76 2.82 -2.90
C TYR A 120 11.77 3.09 -1.77
N SER A 121 12.29 3.13 -0.55
CA SER A 121 11.61 3.69 0.61
C SER A 121 12.29 5.02 0.96
N GLN A 122 11.52 6.10 0.96
CA GLN A 122 11.98 7.42 1.37
C GLN A 122 11.20 7.88 2.61
N ARG A 123 11.85 8.67 3.46
CA ARG A 123 11.23 9.22 4.65
C ARG A 123 11.52 10.71 4.77
N GLN A 124 10.52 11.45 5.22
CA GLN A 124 10.67 12.84 5.64
C GLN A 124 10.27 12.91 7.12
N THR A 125 11.23 13.31 7.95
CA THR A 125 11.04 13.60 9.37
C THR A 125 11.18 15.10 9.59
N TRP A 126 10.46 15.64 10.58
CA TRP A 126 10.51 17.05 10.93
C TRP A 126 10.34 17.26 12.44
N THR A 127 10.85 18.39 12.91
CA THR A 127 10.83 18.80 14.32
C THR A 127 9.94 20.02 14.57
N THR A 128 9.36 20.62 13.53
CA THR A 128 8.42 21.75 13.63
C THR A 128 7.03 21.28 14.05
N ALA A 129 6.23 22.17 14.64
CA ALA A 129 4.83 21.87 14.97
C ALA A 129 3.97 21.67 13.71
N ALA A 130 4.25 22.43 12.66
CA ALA A 130 3.55 22.32 11.38
C ALA A 130 4.14 21.20 10.52
N VAL A 131 3.27 20.49 9.80
CA VAL A 131 3.65 19.50 8.79
C VAL A 131 4.30 20.23 7.60
N PRO A 132 5.52 19.86 7.19
CA PRO A 132 6.17 20.46 6.04
C PRO A 132 5.50 20.02 4.72
N PRO A 133 5.69 20.80 3.63
CA PRO A 133 5.24 20.40 2.30
C PRO A 133 5.76 19.02 1.89
N VAL A 134 4.96 18.31 1.09
CA VAL A 134 5.35 17.03 0.50
C VAL A 134 6.58 17.25 -0.40
N PRO A 135 7.68 16.52 -0.21
CA PRO A 135 8.84 16.61 -1.10
C PRO A 135 8.51 16.17 -2.54
N SER A 136 9.38 16.50 -3.49
CA SER A 136 9.14 16.18 -4.89
C SER A 136 8.97 14.67 -5.10
N ALA A 137 7.93 14.32 -5.85
CA ALA A 137 7.61 12.97 -6.26
C ALA A 137 7.67 12.78 -7.79
N THR A 138 8.37 13.68 -8.50
CA THR A 138 8.52 13.64 -9.96
C THR A 138 9.47 12.53 -10.42
N ALA A 139 10.50 12.24 -9.62
CA ALA A 139 11.45 11.15 -9.85
C ALA A 139 11.34 10.09 -8.74
N CYS A 140 11.79 8.88 -9.05
CA CYS A 140 12.00 7.82 -8.07
C CYS A 140 13.44 7.30 -8.16
N PRO A 141 14.27 7.44 -7.10
CA PRO A 141 13.96 8.15 -5.86
C PRO A 141 13.82 9.67 -6.10
N GLY A 142 13.03 10.35 -5.25
CA GLY A 142 12.86 11.81 -5.31
C GLY A 142 13.90 12.56 -4.47
N THR A 143 13.98 13.87 -4.65
CA THR A 143 14.81 14.77 -3.83
C THR A 143 13.99 15.41 -2.70
N GLY A 144 14.66 15.92 -1.66
CA GLY A 144 14.01 16.60 -0.52
C GLY A 144 13.50 15.67 0.59
N TRP A 145 13.84 14.39 0.54
CA TRP A 145 13.55 13.39 1.57
C TRP A 145 14.72 13.29 2.57
N SER A 146 14.43 13.25 3.86
CA SER A 146 15.43 13.14 4.94
C SER A 146 16.23 11.83 4.89
N GLN A 147 15.62 10.75 4.40
CA GLN A 147 16.27 9.45 4.24
C GLN A 147 15.78 8.78 2.96
N THR A 148 16.67 8.07 2.26
CA THR A 148 16.35 7.22 1.11
C THR A 148 17.08 5.89 1.26
N SER A 149 16.38 4.78 1.07
CA SER A 149 16.95 3.43 1.08
C SER A 149 16.34 2.58 -0.02
N VAL A 150 17.11 1.64 -0.55
CA VAL A 150 16.57 0.56 -1.40
C VAL A 150 15.80 -0.40 -0.51
N ALA A 151 14.51 -0.59 -0.78
CA ALA A 151 13.67 -1.53 -0.06
C ALA A 151 13.71 -2.91 -0.70
N VAL A 152 13.60 -2.97 -2.03
CA VAL A 152 13.70 -4.21 -2.82
C VAL A 152 14.36 -3.87 -4.15
N ALA A 153 15.27 -4.72 -4.62
CA ALA A 153 15.83 -4.62 -5.97
C ALA A 153 15.15 -5.65 -6.89
N ARG A 154 15.16 -5.37 -8.20
CA ARG A 154 14.75 -6.33 -9.26
C ARG A 154 13.27 -6.75 -9.20
N LEU A 155 12.37 -5.80 -8.99
CA LEU A 155 10.96 -6.00 -9.24
C LEU A 155 10.66 -5.93 -10.74
N THR A 156 9.84 -6.85 -11.22
CA THR A 156 9.43 -6.98 -12.64
C THR A 156 8.05 -6.41 -12.91
N ASN A 157 7.46 -5.68 -11.97
CA ASN A 157 6.20 -4.95 -12.15
C ASN A 157 6.18 -4.05 -13.39
N LEU A 158 7.32 -3.46 -13.76
CA LEU A 158 7.46 -2.61 -14.94
C LEU A 158 8.05 -3.35 -16.16
N ALA A 159 8.39 -4.63 -16.02
CA ALA A 159 8.92 -5.43 -17.12
C ALA A 159 7.78 -5.91 -18.04
N GLY A 160 7.97 -5.78 -19.36
CA GLY A 160 6.96 -6.15 -20.35
C GLY A 160 5.70 -5.26 -20.23
N THR A 161 4.53 -5.88 -20.04
CA THR A 161 3.30 -5.14 -19.76
C THR A 161 3.29 -4.67 -18.30
N PRO A 162 3.25 -3.35 -18.03
CA PRO A 162 3.28 -2.84 -16.68
C PRO A 162 2.11 -3.34 -15.84
N ARG A 163 2.42 -3.83 -14.63
CA ARG A 163 1.47 -4.30 -13.62
C ARG A 163 1.57 -3.40 -12.40
N PRO A 164 0.46 -2.89 -11.85
CA PRO A 164 0.50 -1.96 -10.72
C PRO A 164 1.18 -2.63 -9.51
N LEU A 165 2.06 -1.87 -8.85
CA LEU A 165 2.60 -2.27 -7.54
C LEU A 165 1.57 -2.00 -6.45
N PHE A 166 0.82 -0.91 -6.56
CA PHE A 166 -0.23 -0.52 -5.62
C PHE A 166 -1.59 -0.45 -6.28
N SER A 167 -2.62 -0.93 -5.59
CA SER A 167 -4.02 -0.71 -5.95
C SER A 167 -4.86 -0.37 -4.72
N TYR A 168 -5.92 0.39 -4.93
CA TYR A 168 -6.73 1.01 -3.89
C TYR A 168 -8.20 0.65 -4.06
N ASP A 169 -8.96 0.64 -2.97
CA ASP A 169 -10.41 0.41 -2.96
C ASP A 169 -11.22 1.65 -3.33
N ALA A 170 -10.61 2.85 -3.31
CA ALA A 170 -11.22 4.11 -3.70
C ALA A 170 -10.27 4.97 -4.56
N GLY A 171 -10.84 5.85 -5.39
CA GLY A 171 -10.09 6.81 -6.20
C GLY A 171 -9.84 8.16 -5.49
N VAL A 172 -10.59 8.44 -4.44
CA VAL A 172 -10.44 9.66 -3.62
C VAL A 172 -9.57 9.33 -2.41
N LEU A 173 -8.50 10.11 -2.19
CA LEU A 173 -7.48 9.80 -1.17
C LEU A 173 -8.03 9.71 0.25
N THR A 174 -9.07 10.49 0.58
CA THR A 174 -9.71 10.46 1.90
C THR A 174 -10.54 9.20 2.12
N ASP A 175 -10.97 8.53 1.06
CA ASP A 175 -11.93 7.42 1.12
C ASP A 175 -11.25 6.04 1.01
N ILE A 176 -9.94 6.02 0.74
CA ILE A 176 -9.14 4.80 0.67
C ILE A 176 -9.11 4.15 2.05
N ALA A 177 -9.64 2.93 2.17
CA ALA A 177 -9.55 2.12 3.38
C ALA A 177 -8.74 0.83 3.17
N GLY A 178 -8.37 0.53 1.92
CA GLY A 178 -7.60 -0.66 1.56
C GLY A 178 -6.48 -0.33 0.58
N VAL A 179 -5.26 -0.72 0.94
CA VAL A 179 -4.10 -0.69 0.03
C VAL A 179 -3.66 -2.12 -0.23
N HIS A 180 -3.64 -2.52 -1.50
CA HIS A 180 -3.06 -3.78 -1.93
C HIS A 180 -1.70 -3.52 -2.56
N VAL A 181 -0.72 -4.34 -2.18
CA VAL A 181 0.64 -4.29 -2.71
C VAL A 181 0.91 -5.61 -3.40
N ASP A 182 1.29 -5.55 -4.68
CA ASP A 182 1.54 -6.72 -5.51
C ASP A 182 2.96 -6.62 -6.10
N MET A 183 3.90 -7.35 -5.50
CA MET A 183 5.30 -7.36 -5.91
C MET A 183 5.59 -8.60 -6.76
N TYR A 184 6.15 -8.38 -7.94
CA TYR A 184 6.64 -9.43 -8.81
C TYR A 184 8.17 -9.43 -8.75
N VAL A 185 8.76 -10.52 -8.28
CA VAL A 185 10.19 -10.67 -8.05
C VAL A 185 10.74 -11.71 -9.01
N ASP A 186 11.65 -11.29 -9.88
CA ASP A 186 12.42 -12.18 -10.74
C ASP A 186 13.87 -11.71 -10.85
N GLU A 187 14.80 -12.60 -10.55
CA GLU A 187 16.23 -12.29 -10.60
C GLU A 187 16.83 -12.55 -11.98
N ASP A 188 16.26 -13.47 -12.75
CA ASP A 188 16.69 -13.77 -14.11
C ASP A 188 15.48 -14.19 -14.97
N PRO A 189 14.84 -13.24 -15.67
CA PRO A 189 13.70 -13.51 -16.54
C PRO A 189 14.01 -14.50 -17.68
N SER A 190 15.28 -14.76 -17.97
CA SER A 190 15.72 -15.67 -19.04
C SER A 190 15.86 -17.12 -18.59
N ARG A 191 15.73 -17.40 -17.28
CA ARG A 191 15.95 -18.74 -16.70
C ARG A 191 14.84 -19.12 -15.73
N ALA A 192 14.48 -20.41 -15.73
CA ALA A 192 13.58 -20.96 -14.73
C ALA A 192 14.26 -20.94 -13.33
N PRO A 193 13.47 -20.83 -12.24
CA PRO A 193 12.01 -20.90 -12.18
C PRO A 193 11.34 -19.53 -12.38
N PRO A 194 10.05 -19.52 -12.80
CA PRO A 194 9.33 -18.29 -13.13
C PRO A 194 9.22 -17.32 -11.95
N GLU A 195 9.00 -16.06 -12.28
CA GLU A 195 8.64 -14.94 -11.41
C GLU A 195 7.81 -15.33 -10.17
N ALA A 196 8.22 -14.84 -9.01
CA ALA A 196 7.48 -15.00 -7.77
C ALA A 196 6.58 -13.78 -7.52
N ARG A 197 5.30 -14.04 -7.24
CA ARG A 197 4.32 -13.02 -6.89
C ARG A 197 4.09 -12.97 -5.39
N LEU A 198 4.25 -11.80 -4.79
CA LEU A 198 4.00 -11.54 -3.38
C LEU A 198 2.87 -10.51 -3.27
N VAL A 199 1.78 -10.89 -2.62
CA VAL A 199 0.62 -10.03 -2.43
C VAL A 199 0.44 -9.76 -0.95
N THR A 200 0.24 -8.50 -0.60
CA THR A 200 -0.24 -8.11 0.74
C THR A 200 -1.42 -7.14 0.59
N GLY A 201 -2.40 -7.28 1.47
CA GLY A 201 -3.55 -6.37 1.57
C GLY A 201 -3.56 -5.75 2.96
N VAL A 202 -3.67 -4.44 3.03
CA VAL A 202 -3.68 -3.70 4.28
C VAL A 202 -4.97 -2.89 4.37
N PHE A 203 -5.78 -3.23 5.37
CA PHE A 203 -6.92 -2.40 5.76
C PHE A 203 -6.44 -1.30 6.72
N LEU A 204 -6.74 -0.05 6.38
CA LEU A 204 -6.30 1.14 7.08
C LEU A 204 -7.21 1.41 8.28
N ARG A 205 -6.97 0.70 9.38
CA ARG A 205 -7.82 0.78 10.59
C ARG A 205 -7.84 2.15 11.26
N ASN A 206 -6.80 2.96 11.04
CA ASN A 206 -6.70 4.31 11.56
C ASN A 206 -7.18 5.35 10.55
N GLN A 207 -7.67 4.96 9.37
CA GLN A 207 -8.27 5.93 8.44
C GLN A 207 -9.72 6.17 8.84
N ASN A 208 -10.05 7.41 9.20
CA ASN A 208 -11.43 7.82 9.45
C ASN A 208 -11.97 8.52 8.20
N ARG A 209 -13.15 8.11 7.72
CA ARG A 209 -13.74 8.61 6.47
C ARG A 209 -14.97 9.45 6.76
N ARG A 210 -15.31 10.36 5.84
CA ARG A 210 -16.49 11.21 6.02
C ARG A 210 -17.75 10.33 6.05
N PRO A 211 -18.71 10.63 6.94
CA PRO A 211 -19.99 9.96 6.92
C PRO A 211 -20.77 10.28 5.63
N THR A 212 -21.72 9.41 5.30
CA THR A 212 -22.68 9.64 4.21
C THR A 212 -24.00 10.13 4.81
N ALA A 213 -24.38 11.36 4.48
CA ALA A 213 -25.62 11.99 4.94
C ALA A 213 -26.77 11.71 3.97
N LEU A 214 -27.81 11.02 4.42
CA LEU A 214 -29.01 10.73 3.65
C LEU A 214 -30.25 10.93 4.52
N PHE A 215 -31.31 11.46 3.94
CA PHE A 215 -32.59 11.60 4.64
C PHE A 215 -33.79 11.56 3.70
N THR A 216 -34.96 11.50 4.33
CA THR A 216 -36.27 11.75 3.70
C THR A 216 -37.02 12.80 4.51
N ALA A 217 -37.74 13.69 3.82
CA ALA A 217 -38.69 14.62 4.42
C ALA A 217 -40.08 14.43 3.81
N ALA A 218 -41.10 14.33 4.67
CA ALA A 218 -42.50 14.16 4.27
C ALA A 218 -43.42 15.05 5.10
N ALA A 219 -44.32 15.78 4.44
CA ALA A 219 -45.32 16.60 5.10
C ALA A 219 -46.47 15.76 5.66
N THR A 220 -46.95 16.11 6.85
CA THR A 220 -48.05 15.47 7.56
C THR A 220 -48.93 16.52 8.22
N ALA A 221 -50.06 16.13 8.82
CA ALA A 221 -50.92 17.06 9.56
C ALA A 221 -50.26 17.66 10.81
N GLN A 222 -49.16 17.06 11.28
CA GLN A 222 -48.44 17.45 12.49
C GLN A 222 -47.18 18.28 12.20
N GLY A 223 -46.83 18.47 10.92
CA GLY A 223 -45.59 19.10 10.46
C GLY A 223 -44.83 18.23 9.46
N ILE A 224 -43.54 18.51 9.26
CA ILE A 224 -42.67 17.74 8.38
C ILE A 224 -41.98 16.65 9.20
N VAL A 225 -42.23 15.39 8.86
CA VAL A 225 -41.51 14.25 9.40
C VAL A 225 -40.17 14.12 8.68
N LEU A 226 -39.10 14.10 9.46
CA LEU A 226 -37.72 14.04 9.02
C LEU A 226 -37.11 12.72 9.50
N ASN A 227 -36.48 11.98 8.59
CA ASN A 227 -35.87 10.70 8.90
C ASN A 227 -34.51 10.57 8.19
N ALA A 228 -33.44 10.53 8.98
CA ALA A 228 -32.05 10.40 8.53
C ALA A 228 -31.46 8.99 8.78
N SER A 229 -32.29 7.98 9.05
CA SER A 229 -31.83 6.62 9.38
C SER A 229 -31.03 5.91 8.27
N ALA A 230 -31.09 6.43 7.04
CA ALA A 230 -30.27 5.96 5.92
C ALA A 230 -28.84 6.54 5.93
N SER A 231 -28.52 7.48 6.83
CA SER A 231 -27.16 8.00 6.98
C SER A 231 -26.26 6.96 7.62
N THR A 232 -25.01 6.89 7.17
CA THR A 232 -24.07 5.85 7.60
C THR A 232 -22.66 6.38 7.76
N ASP A 233 -21.97 5.90 8.78
CA ASP A 233 -20.53 6.05 8.92
C ASP A 233 -19.81 4.86 8.27
N PRO A 234 -18.80 5.06 7.40
CA PRO A 234 -18.09 3.95 6.77
C PRO A 234 -17.35 3.03 7.75
N GLU A 235 -17.00 3.52 8.94
CA GLU A 235 -16.38 2.76 10.03
C GLU A 235 -17.43 2.20 11.02
N GLY A 236 -18.72 2.46 10.78
CA GLY A 236 -19.82 2.00 11.64
C GLY A 236 -19.93 2.77 12.96
N GLN A 237 -19.29 3.93 13.08
CA GLN A 237 -19.34 4.74 14.29
C GLN A 237 -20.70 5.45 14.46
N PRO A 238 -21.11 5.75 15.70
CA PRO A 238 -22.35 6.47 15.95
C PRO A 238 -22.27 7.92 15.45
N LEU A 239 -23.29 8.33 14.69
CA LEU A 239 -23.39 9.69 14.15
C LEU A 239 -24.22 10.62 15.05
N ARG A 240 -23.83 11.89 15.07
CA ARG A 240 -24.65 13.02 15.55
C ARG A 240 -25.38 13.64 14.36
N TYR A 241 -26.64 14.02 14.56
CA TYR A 241 -27.52 14.52 13.51
C TYR A 241 -28.03 15.91 13.88
N THR A 242 -27.91 16.86 12.95
CA THR A 242 -28.46 18.21 13.07
C THR A 242 -29.29 18.52 11.83
N TRP A 243 -30.56 18.85 12.03
CA TRP A 243 -31.50 19.22 10.99
C TRP A 243 -31.42 20.71 10.68
N LEU A 244 -31.51 21.03 9.39
CA LEU A 244 -31.40 22.39 8.87
C LEU A 244 -32.60 22.69 7.97
N ASP A 245 -33.22 23.85 8.17
CA ASP A 245 -34.09 24.49 7.18
C ASP A 245 -33.33 25.67 6.55
N GLY A 246 -32.88 25.47 5.31
CA GLY A 246 -31.86 26.31 4.69
C GLY A 246 -30.55 26.25 5.47
N THR A 247 -30.21 27.35 6.15
CA THR A 247 -29.02 27.44 7.02
C THR A 247 -29.34 27.41 8.51
N THR A 248 -30.63 27.39 8.86
CA THR A 248 -31.08 27.51 10.25
C THR A 248 -31.16 26.13 10.87
N VAL A 249 -30.49 25.92 12.01
CA VAL A 249 -30.65 24.69 12.79
C VAL A 249 -32.04 24.66 13.39
N VAL A 250 -32.80 23.60 13.12
CA VAL A 250 -34.19 23.47 13.57
C VAL A 250 -34.39 22.39 14.62
N ASP A 251 -33.56 21.34 14.60
CA ASP A 251 -33.64 20.23 15.55
C ASP A 251 -32.39 19.33 15.46
N ASP A 252 -32.30 18.32 16.32
CA ASP A 252 -31.28 17.28 16.30
C ASP A 252 -31.90 15.87 16.35
N GLY A 253 -31.07 14.84 16.15
CA GLY A 253 -31.47 13.42 16.28
C GLY A 253 -31.81 12.74 14.95
N ILE A 254 -31.90 11.41 14.97
CA ILE A 254 -32.03 10.57 13.75
C ILE A 254 -33.39 10.75 13.05
N THR A 255 -34.43 11.01 13.82
CA THR A 255 -35.79 11.25 13.35
C THR A 255 -36.43 12.34 14.19
N THR A 256 -37.17 13.25 13.56
CA THR A 256 -37.97 14.25 14.27
C THR A 256 -39.20 14.68 13.46
N THR A 257 -40.12 15.40 14.09
CA THR A 257 -41.23 16.10 13.43
C THR A 257 -41.06 17.60 13.61
N TYR A 258 -40.68 18.28 12.53
CA TYR A 258 -40.51 19.73 12.52
C TYR A 258 -41.87 20.41 12.33
N LYS A 259 -42.32 21.11 13.37
CA LYS A 259 -43.60 21.85 13.35
C LYS A 259 -43.45 23.10 12.51
N VAL A 260 -44.25 23.20 11.46
CA VAL A 260 -44.21 24.29 10.48
C VAL A 260 -45.61 24.82 10.19
N THR A 261 -45.67 26.02 9.62
CA THR A 261 -46.93 26.61 9.17
C THR A 261 -47.37 25.97 7.85
N ALA A 262 -48.57 25.40 7.84
CA ALA A 262 -49.14 24.73 6.68
C ALA A 262 -49.11 25.63 5.42
N GLY A 263 -48.73 25.04 4.28
CA GLY A 263 -48.65 25.69 2.98
C GLY A 263 -47.34 26.42 2.69
N THR A 264 -46.40 26.48 3.65
CA THR A 264 -45.09 27.15 3.51
C THR A 264 -44.04 26.20 2.94
N TRP A 265 -43.14 26.70 2.09
CA TRP A 265 -42.03 25.91 1.55
C TRP A 265 -40.83 25.93 2.51
N HIS A 266 -40.27 24.76 2.77
CA HIS A 266 -39.10 24.53 3.61
C HIS A 266 -38.02 23.82 2.80
N THR A 267 -36.75 24.13 3.07
CA THR A 267 -35.60 23.54 2.40
C THR A 267 -34.83 22.69 3.40
N MET A 268 -35.25 21.43 3.53
CA MET A 268 -34.73 20.55 4.56
C MET A 268 -33.39 19.95 4.14
N SER A 269 -32.47 19.82 5.08
CA SER A 269 -31.29 18.97 4.97
C SER A 269 -30.86 18.45 6.34
N VAL A 270 -30.11 17.36 6.36
CA VAL A 270 -29.43 16.87 7.56
C VAL A 270 -27.91 17.01 7.41
N ARG A 271 -27.29 17.49 8.49
CA ARG A 271 -25.84 17.45 8.72
C ARG A 271 -25.55 16.32 9.69
N VAL A 272 -24.66 15.42 9.32
CA VAL A 272 -24.20 14.32 10.17
C VAL A 272 -22.73 14.48 10.51
N GLN A 273 -22.36 14.12 11.74
CA GLN A 273 -21.00 14.22 12.25
C GLN A 273 -20.60 12.93 12.97
N ASP A 274 -19.41 12.43 12.67
CA ASP A 274 -18.82 11.27 13.35
C ASP A 274 -18.14 11.68 14.69
N PRO A 275 -17.71 10.71 15.53
CA PRO A 275 -17.01 11.00 16.78
C PRO A 275 -15.64 11.67 16.62
N ALA A 276 -14.99 11.52 15.46
CA ALA A 276 -13.72 12.15 15.15
C ALA A 276 -13.87 13.60 14.64
N GLY A 277 -15.11 14.05 14.41
CA GLY A 277 -15.46 15.40 14.00
C GLY A 277 -15.63 15.61 12.50
N LEU A 278 -15.53 14.57 11.65
CA LEU A 278 -15.82 14.73 10.22
C LEU A 278 -17.31 14.90 9.99
N ILE A 279 -17.63 15.83 9.10
CA ILE A 279 -19.00 16.26 8.82
C ILE A 279 -19.35 15.97 7.36
N SER A 280 -20.60 15.58 7.14
CA SER A 280 -21.23 15.52 5.84
C SER A 280 -22.62 16.15 5.89
N THR A 281 -23.01 16.82 4.81
CA THR A 281 -24.35 17.40 4.66
C THR A 281 -25.01 16.80 3.45
N SER A 282 -26.25 16.35 3.63
CA SER A 282 -27.08 15.78 2.58
C SER A 282 -27.48 16.81 1.53
N ALA A 283 -27.90 16.33 0.35
CA ALA A 283 -28.55 17.19 -0.65
C ALA A 283 -29.87 17.74 -0.10
N ALA A 284 -30.14 19.03 -0.30
CA ALA A 284 -31.37 19.64 0.21
C ALA A 284 -32.63 19.11 -0.50
N GLN A 285 -33.72 18.96 0.25
CA GLN A 285 -35.04 18.59 -0.24
C GLN A 285 -36.03 19.72 0.06
N ALA A 286 -36.65 20.27 -0.99
CA ALA A 286 -37.77 21.18 -0.84
C ALA A 286 -39.04 20.39 -0.46
N VAL A 287 -39.71 20.80 0.60
CA VAL A 287 -40.98 20.19 1.04
C VAL A 287 -41.94 21.30 1.45
N ARG A 288 -43.23 21.11 1.14
CA ARG A 288 -44.27 22.06 1.53
C ARG A 288 -44.95 21.55 2.80
N GLY A 289 -44.91 22.34 3.86
CA GLY A 289 -45.47 22.04 5.18
C GLY A 289 -46.99 22.02 5.22
#